data_AF-A0A4Q3K0S9-F1
#
_entry.id   AF-A0A4Q3K0S9-F1
#
_cell.length_a   1.000
_cell.length_b   1.000
_cell.length_c   1.000
_cell.angle_alpha   90.00
_cell.angle_beta   90.00
_cell.angle_gamma   90.00
#
_symmetry.space_group_name_H-M   'P 1'
#
loop_
_entity.id
_entity.type
_entity.pdbx_description
1 polymer ?
#
loop_
_entity_poly.entity_id
_entity_poly.type
_entity_poly.pdbx_seq_one_letter_code
_entity_poly.pdbx_strand_id
1 'polypeptide(L)'
;MASKKPGARAPSASPLRSVSPLHSLPAAVEWVGGTFPMPTPVSEGSGPGFRPEAAVWVSEEGPLGLALGLDGQRPEECLLDAFAQATTQPMQGAPRRPDRVRVASGEVAEWLRPRLGDDVVVVCGPTPEIDLMRASLGEFLAAQPPEREASFLDHASTPAQIASLFEAAAALFRASPWAVIPDDASALSVTCEPLGLRRAAVSVIGQLGESLGFLCFDTMAAFAQYLDVASESASSGGGLPEGLPAHIALGFEPGAELEPALRKEVSKHRWEVAAATAYPSLYAIEDDLTLRPLTRPEVLRLEVISRALAELVTTAASGLTEAWGDGEPVVRTLTVASSEGPFEVTLRAPHEDDGGLGRMDPLVERRDADGALDDDWYDEHREFLLDAFGASPEAAALAEGGLAPLFLDLAAQHLDATLLSLTPGHVSRMLFELVPRKVSAPSSIAPLIVDELRALLSFARRAFGLAPLDACLRSLTDATAPRLARAMADPSHAGLIKSM
;
A
#
# COMPACT_ATOMS: atom_id res chain seq x y z
N MET A 1 -75.79 4.48 7.43
CA MET A 1 -76.20 3.33 6.58
C MET A 1 -75.02 2.38 6.55
N ALA A 2 -74.97 1.33 7.40
CA ALA A 2 -75.61 0.02 7.16
C ALA A 2 -75.32 -0.45 5.72
N SER A 3 -74.51 -1.51 5.49
CA SER A 3 -74.84 -2.86 5.91
C SER A 3 -73.68 -3.69 6.48
N LYS A 4 -74.05 -4.42 7.52
CA LYS A 4 -73.37 -5.55 8.16
C LYS A 4 -73.74 -6.85 7.42
N LYS A 5 -72.75 -7.74 7.27
CA LYS A 5 -72.81 -9.20 7.53
C LYS A 5 -73.66 -10.10 6.59
N PRO A 6 -73.62 -11.45 6.73
CA PRO A 6 -72.51 -12.36 7.07
C PRO A 6 -72.53 -13.72 6.31
N GLY A 7 -71.43 -14.46 6.38
CA GLY A 7 -71.44 -15.82 6.96
C GLY A 7 -71.68 -17.04 6.07
N ALA A 8 -70.70 -17.94 6.07
CA ALA A 8 -70.94 -19.38 6.22
C ALA A 8 -69.73 -20.01 6.95
N ARG A 9 -70.01 -20.97 7.82
CA ARG A 9 -69.13 -21.46 8.91
C ARG A 9 -69.05 -23.00 8.85
N ALA A 10 -67.85 -23.53 9.14
CA ALA A 10 -67.51 -24.84 9.78
C ALA A 10 -67.80 -26.15 8.98
N PRO A 11 -67.15 -27.30 9.29
CA PRO A 11 -66.40 -27.70 10.52
C PRO A 11 -64.96 -28.24 10.28
N SER A 12 -63.98 -28.04 11.16
CA SER A 12 -63.67 -28.81 12.38
C SER A 12 -63.66 -30.34 12.22
N ALA A 13 -62.47 -30.91 12.08
CA ALA A 13 -62.11 -32.21 12.65
C ALA A 13 -60.61 -32.23 13.00
N SER A 14 -60.32 -32.44 14.26
CA SER A 14 -59.06 -32.93 14.84
C SER A 14 -59.48 -33.95 15.91
N PRO A 15 -58.59 -34.79 16.48
CA PRO A 15 -57.22 -35.17 16.12
C PRO A 15 -56.99 -36.71 16.15
N LEU A 16 -55.88 -37.21 15.59
CA LEU A 16 -55.25 -38.43 16.10
C LEU A 16 -53.72 -38.28 16.17
N ARG A 17 -53.27 -38.05 17.41
CA ARG A 17 -52.07 -38.60 18.10
C ARG A 17 -50.80 -38.72 17.25
N SER A 18 -49.89 -37.76 17.34
CA SER A 18 -48.80 -37.69 18.34
C SER A 18 -47.97 -38.98 18.48
N VAL A 19 -46.76 -38.93 17.91
CA VAL A 19 -45.56 -39.42 18.59
C VAL A 19 -44.54 -38.27 18.57
N SER A 20 -44.15 -37.84 19.76
CA SER A 20 -43.15 -36.80 20.07
C SER A 20 -41.72 -37.41 20.14
N PRO A 21 -40.67 -36.63 20.45
CA PRO A 21 -40.29 -35.30 19.97
C PRO A 21 -38.85 -35.31 19.43
N LEU A 22 -38.58 -34.63 18.31
CA LEU A 22 -37.27 -33.97 18.17
C LEU A 22 -37.46 -32.58 18.75
N HIS A 23 -36.62 -32.22 19.71
CA HIS A 23 -36.71 -30.98 20.46
C HIS A 23 -37.00 -29.80 19.53
N SER A 24 -38.03 -29.04 19.91
CA SER A 24 -38.33 -27.73 19.38
C SER A 24 -37.13 -26.82 19.62
N LEU A 25 -36.26 -26.71 18.62
CA LEU A 25 -35.39 -25.57 18.51
C LEU A 25 -36.29 -24.34 18.22
N PRO A 26 -35.93 -23.14 18.73
CA PRO A 26 -36.55 -21.90 18.27
C PRO A 26 -36.51 -21.86 16.74
N ALA A 27 -37.42 -21.13 16.09
CA ALA A 27 -37.42 -20.98 14.63
C ALA A 27 -36.02 -20.55 14.16
N ALA A 28 -35.22 -21.54 13.72
CA ALA A 28 -33.81 -21.37 13.49
C ALA A 28 -33.65 -20.46 12.28
N VAL A 29 -32.82 -19.44 12.39
CA VAL A 29 -32.43 -18.64 11.23
C VAL A 29 -31.58 -19.55 10.33
N GLU A 30 -32.22 -20.21 9.36
CA GLU A 30 -31.55 -21.08 8.40
C GLU A 30 -30.95 -20.22 7.29
N TRP A 31 -29.63 -20.33 7.10
CA TRP A 31 -28.96 -19.81 5.90
C TRP A 31 -28.67 -20.95 4.93
N VAL A 32 -28.83 -20.68 3.65
CA VAL A 32 -28.57 -21.63 2.57
C VAL A 32 -27.32 -21.17 1.83
N GLY A 33 -26.35 -22.06 1.74
CA GLY A 33 -25.04 -21.79 1.13
C GLY A 33 -24.81 -22.65 -0.10
N GLY A 34 -24.13 -22.08 -1.10
CA GLY A 34 -23.69 -22.84 -2.25
C GLY A 34 -22.75 -22.04 -3.15
N THR A 35 -22.10 -22.75 -4.06
CA THR A 35 -21.26 -22.16 -5.09
C THR A 35 -21.83 -22.41 -6.48
N PHE A 36 -21.56 -21.50 -7.40
CA PHE A 36 -21.87 -21.66 -8.81
C PHE A 36 -20.93 -20.80 -9.67
N PRO A 37 -20.60 -21.22 -10.89
CA PRO A 37 -19.84 -20.38 -11.81
C PRO A 37 -20.65 -19.14 -12.20
N MET A 38 -19.99 -18.00 -12.30
CA MET A 38 -20.63 -16.75 -12.67
C MET A 38 -21.42 -16.87 -14.01
N PRO A 39 -22.68 -16.39 -14.07
CA PRO A 39 -23.52 -16.50 -15.27
C PRO A 39 -22.93 -15.80 -16.50
N THR A 40 -22.19 -14.72 -16.28
CA THR A 40 -21.43 -13.99 -17.31
C THR A 40 -19.94 -13.98 -16.96
N PRO A 41 -19.03 -13.93 -17.94
CA PRO A 41 -17.63 -13.65 -17.66
C PRO A 41 -17.50 -12.30 -16.96
N VAL A 42 -16.62 -12.22 -15.98
CA VAL A 42 -16.18 -10.98 -15.35
C VAL A 42 -14.87 -10.60 -16.02
N SER A 43 -14.78 -9.35 -16.48
CA SER A 43 -13.53 -8.78 -16.99
C SER A 43 -12.97 -7.90 -15.89
N GLU A 44 -11.77 -8.22 -15.43
CA GLU A 44 -11.00 -7.34 -14.55
C GLU A 44 -9.95 -6.65 -15.44
N GLY A 45 -10.16 -5.36 -15.70
CA GLY A 45 -9.34 -4.62 -16.67
C GLY A 45 -9.44 -5.13 -18.11
N SER A 46 -8.36 -5.03 -18.87
CA SER A 46 -8.29 -5.35 -20.31
C SER A 46 -8.01 -6.84 -20.63
N GLY A 47 -7.96 -7.71 -19.61
CA GLY A 47 -7.70 -9.14 -19.78
C GLY A 47 -8.86 -9.92 -20.42
N PRO A 48 -8.63 -11.16 -20.89
CA PRO A 48 -9.72 -12.03 -21.33
C PRO A 48 -10.66 -12.30 -20.15
N GLY A 49 -11.94 -11.93 -20.30
CA GLY A 49 -12.94 -12.14 -19.25
C GLY A 49 -12.94 -13.59 -18.75
N PHE A 50 -12.82 -13.78 -17.45
CA PHE A 50 -12.81 -15.08 -16.80
C PHE A 50 -14.14 -15.32 -16.10
N ARG A 51 -14.46 -16.57 -15.74
CA ARG A 51 -15.70 -16.91 -15.03
C ARG A 51 -15.34 -17.41 -13.63
N PRO A 52 -15.27 -16.51 -12.63
CA PRO A 52 -15.00 -16.95 -11.27
C PRO A 52 -16.13 -17.85 -10.74
N GLU A 53 -15.77 -18.71 -9.82
CA GLU A 53 -16.74 -19.43 -8.97
C GLU A 53 -17.29 -18.40 -7.97
N ALA A 54 -18.61 -18.19 -7.94
CA ALA A 54 -19.25 -17.37 -6.93
C ALA A 54 -19.71 -18.25 -5.76
N ALA A 55 -19.47 -17.82 -4.53
CA ALA A 55 -20.02 -18.45 -3.33
C ALA A 55 -20.99 -17.49 -2.64
N VAL A 56 -22.15 -18.01 -2.25
CA VAL A 56 -23.26 -17.19 -1.73
C VAL A 56 -23.88 -17.80 -0.50
N TRP A 57 -24.33 -16.92 0.40
CA TRP A 57 -25.26 -17.23 1.49
C TRP A 57 -26.56 -16.46 1.34
N VAL A 58 -27.69 -17.17 1.42
CA VAL A 58 -29.03 -16.59 1.35
C VAL A 58 -29.85 -16.98 2.58
N SER A 59 -30.79 -16.11 2.97
CA SER A 59 -31.86 -16.43 3.93
C SER A 59 -33.23 -16.21 3.27
N GLU A 60 -34.30 -16.40 4.04
CA GLU A 60 -35.66 -16.03 3.62
C GLU A 60 -35.80 -14.55 3.23
N GLU A 61 -34.95 -13.68 3.76
CA GLU A 61 -34.97 -12.23 3.47
C GLU A 61 -34.24 -11.89 2.15
N GLY A 62 -33.38 -12.78 1.66
CA GLY A 62 -32.60 -12.57 0.44
C GLY A 62 -31.10 -12.90 0.62
N PRO A 63 -30.24 -12.42 -0.30
CA PRO A 63 -28.79 -12.60 -0.22
C PRO A 63 -28.19 -11.88 0.99
N LEU A 64 -27.25 -12.55 1.65
CA LEU A 64 -26.55 -12.06 2.84
C LEU A 64 -25.06 -11.86 2.60
N GLY A 65 -24.41 -12.74 1.84
CA GLY A 65 -22.99 -12.63 1.50
C GLY A 65 -22.71 -13.23 0.13
N LEU A 66 -21.72 -12.66 -0.56
CA LEU A 66 -21.25 -13.05 -1.89
C LEU A 66 -19.73 -12.87 -1.94
N ALA A 67 -19.01 -13.96 -2.16
CA ALA A 67 -17.59 -13.95 -2.46
C ALA A 67 -17.35 -14.48 -3.88
N LEU A 68 -16.31 -13.97 -4.54
CA LEU A 68 -15.83 -14.48 -5.83
C LEU A 68 -14.51 -15.23 -5.57
N GLY A 69 -14.43 -16.46 -6.06
CA GLY A 69 -13.24 -17.29 -5.92
C GLY A 69 -12.11 -16.79 -6.79
N LEU A 70 -10.93 -16.68 -6.20
CA LEU A 70 -9.68 -16.39 -6.90
C LEU A 70 -9.14 -17.64 -7.60
N ASP A 71 -8.26 -17.46 -8.58
CA ASP A 71 -7.67 -18.58 -9.33
C ASP A 71 -6.96 -19.58 -8.40
N GLY A 72 -7.39 -20.84 -8.47
CA GLY A 72 -6.86 -21.94 -7.64
C GLY A 72 -7.46 -22.05 -6.23
N GLN A 73 -8.32 -21.11 -5.81
CA GLN A 73 -9.04 -21.19 -4.54
C GLN A 73 -10.08 -22.30 -4.56
N ARG A 74 -10.24 -23.00 -3.42
CA ARG A 74 -11.26 -24.06 -3.32
C ARG A 74 -12.67 -23.46 -3.14
N PRO A 75 -13.72 -24.05 -3.74
CA PRO A 75 -15.09 -23.58 -3.56
C PRO A 75 -15.51 -23.47 -2.08
N GLU A 76 -15.04 -24.37 -1.22
CA GLU A 76 -15.37 -24.36 0.20
C GLU A 76 -14.72 -23.19 0.97
N GLU A 77 -13.53 -22.76 0.55
CA GLU A 77 -12.85 -21.59 1.11
C GLU A 77 -13.60 -20.32 0.73
N CYS A 78 -13.98 -20.19 -0.54
CA CYS A 78 -14.80 -19.07 -1.02
C CYS A 78 -16.15 -19.00 -0.27
N LEU A 79 -16.75 -20.16 0.03
CA LEU A 79 -17.98 -20.23 0.81
C LEU A 79 -17.79 -19.81 2.27
N LEU A 80 -16.60 -20.05 2.85
CA LEU A 80 -16.25 -19.57 4.19
C LEU A 80 -16.05 -18.05 4.21
N ASP A 81 -15.42 -17.48 3.19
CA ASP A 81 -15.24 -16.04 3.04
C ASP A 81 -16.60 -15.33 2.92
N ALA A 82 -17.48 -15.87 2.08
CA ALA A 82 -18.85 -15.39 1.95
C ALA A 82 -19.62 -15.50 3.29
N PHE A 83 -19.34 -16.51 4.11
CA PHE A 83 -19.95 -16.67 5.42
C PHE A 83 -19.48 -15.58 6.39
N ALA A 84 -18.16 -15.34 6.43
CA ALA A 84 -17.58 -14.30 7.27
C ALA A 84 -18.20 -12.93 6.93
N GLN A 85 -18.27 -12.60 5.65
CA GLN A 85 -18.92 -11.38 5.14
C GLN A 85 -20.40 -11.31 5.57
N ALA A 86 -21.17 -12.38 5.38
CA ALA A 86 -22.58 -12.43 5.78
C ALA A 86 -22.79 -12.20 7.28
N THR A 87 -21.81 -12.57 8.12
CA THR A 87 -21.92 -12.37 9.58
C THR A 87 -21.49 -11.00 10.07
N THR A 88 -20.51 -10.37 9.43
CA THR A 88 -19.93 -9.09 9.86
C THR A 88 -20.54 -7.89 9.14
N GLN A 89 -20.80 -8.01 7.84
CA GLN A 89 -21.31 -6.97 6.96
C GLN A 89 -22.29 -7.56 5.93
N PRO A 90 -23.48 -8.02 6.36
CA PRO A 90 -24.43 -8.62 5.44
C PRO A 90 -24.92 -7.62 4.41
N MET A 91 -25.13 -8.09 3.19
CA MET A 91 -25.77 -7.32 2.12
C MET A 91 -27.17 -6.80 2.52
N GLN A 92 -27.83 -7.50 3.45
CA GLN A 92 -29.16 -7.14 3.96
C GLN A 92 -29.31 -7.33 5.46
N GLY A 93 -29.86 -6.30 6.11
CA GLY A 93 -30.14 -6.29 7.54
C GLY A 93 -28.91 -6.02 8.40
N ALA A 94 -29.05 -6.23 9.71
CA ALA A 94 -27.94 -6.04 10.66
C ALA A 94 -27.02 -7.27 10.73
N PRO A 95 -25.73 -7.09 11.08
CA PRO A 95 -24.79 -8.18 11.35
C PRO A 95 -25.38 -9.20 12.33
N ARG A 96 -25.32 -10.49 11.95
CA ARG A 96 -25.92 -11.58 12.71
C ARG A 96 -25.31 -12.92 12.33
N ARG A 97 -25.48 -13.93 13.18
CA ARG A 97 -25.08 -15.32 12.89
C ARG A 97 -26.31 -16.22 12.76
N PRO A 98 -26.27 -17.26 11.90
CA PRO A 98 -27.33 -18.24 11.81
C PRO A 98 -27.20 -19.29 12.91
N ASP A 99 -28.33 -19.85 13.34
CA ASP A 99 -28.33 -21.04 14.20
C ASP A 99 -28.07 -22.31 13.37
N ARG A 100 -28.33 -22.24 12.06
CA ARG A 100 -28.28 -23.38 11.15
C ARG A 100 -27.91 -22.97 9.74
N VAL A 101 -27.06 -23.76 9.10
CA VAL A 101 -26.70 -23.60 7.69
C VAL A 101 -27.00 -24.87 6.91
N ARG A 102 -27.45 -24.73 5.67
CA ARG A 102 -27.75 -25.82 4.75
C ARG A 102 -26.93 -25.68 3.46
N VAL A 103 -26.24 -26.76 3.08
CA VAL A 103 -25.47 -26.86 1.84
C VAL A 103 -25.83 -28.12 1.05
N ALA A 104 -25.62 -28.10 -0.27
CA ALA A 104 -26.04 -29.19 -1.16
C ALA A 104 -25.20 -30.48 -1.03
N SER A 105 -23.93 -30.35 -0.66
CA SER A 105 -22.97 -31.45 -0.64
C SER A 105 -22.63 -31.89 0.78
N GLY A 106 -22.62 -33.21 1.00
CA GLY A 106 -22.21 -33.80 2.27
C GLY A 106 -20.73 -33.54 2.59
N GLU A 107 -19.88 -33.51 1.57
CA GLU A 107 -18.45 -33.19 1.69
C GLU A 107 -18.23 -31.75 2.15
N VAL A 108 -18.95 -30.79 1.54
CA VAL A 108 -18.92 -29.38 1.94
C VAL A 108 -19.44 -29.23 3.38
N ALA A 109 -20.52 -29.93 3.74
CA ALA A 109 -21.05 -29.90 5.10
C ALA A 109 -20.03 -30.44 6.12
N GLU A 110 -19.35 -31.54 5.82
CA GLU A 110 -18.29 -32.09 6.66
C GLU A 110 -17.09 -31.16 6.79
N TRP A 111 -16.73 -30.48 5.70
CA TRP A 111 -15.62 -29.53 5.68
C TRP A 111 -15.93 -28.26 6.49
N LEU A 112 -17.17 -27.76 6.44
CA LEU A 112 -17.59 -26.55 7.14
C LEU A 112 -17.79 -26.74 8.65
N ARG A 113 -18.25 -27.92 9.11
CA ARG A 113 -18.51 -28.20 10.54
C ARG A 113 -17.40 -27.76 11.49
N PRO A 114 -16.13 -28.17 11.31
CA PRO A 114 -15.05 -27.76 12.22
C PRO A 114 -14.68 -26.27 12.12
N ARG A 115 -15.16 -25.55 11.09
CA ARG A 115 -14.74 -24.16 10.79
C ARG A 115 -15.78 -23.11 11.19
N LEU A 116 -17.07 -23.45 11.14
CA LEU A 116 -18.14 -22.51 11.51
C LEU A 116 -18.38 -22.43 13.02
N GLY A 117 -17.84 -23.38 13.79
CA GLY A 117 -17.99 -23.47 15.24
C GLY A 117 -19.17 -24.35 15.66
N ASP A 118 -19.15 -24.80 16.92
CA ASP A 118 -20.18 -25.68 17.49
C ASP A 118 -21.54 -24.97 17.70
N ASP A 119 -21.56 -23.64 17.56
CA ASP A 119 -22.75 -22.79 17.66
C ASP A 119 -23.64 -22.84 16.41
N VAL A 120 -23.12 -23.33 15.28
CA VAL A 120 -23.84 -23.36 13.99
C VAL A 120 -24.11 -24.80 13.55
N VAL A 121 -25.38 -25.16 13.42
CA VAL A 121 -25.78 -26.50 12.95
C VAL A 121 -25.60 -26.60 11.43
N VAL A 122 -24.61 -27.38 10.96
CA VAL A 122 -24.37 -27.61 9.52
C VAL A 122 -25.09 -28.86 9.01
N VAL A 123 -26.05 -28.68 8.12
CA VAL A 123 -26.82 -29.76 7.49
C VAL A 123 -26.56 -29.87 5.99
N CYS A 124 -26.62 -31.10 5.48
CA CYS A 124 -26.64 -31.37 4.05
C CYS A 124 -28.08 -31.52 3.58
N GLY A 125 -28.48 -30.81 2.53
CA GLY A 125 -29.82 -30.88 1.95
C GLY A 125 -29.93 -30.11 0.63
N PRO A 126 -30.98 -30.33 -0.17
CA PRO A 126 -31.15 -29.63 -1.46
C PRO A 126 -31.19 -28.12 -1.26
N THR A 127 -30.59 -27.34 -2.17
CA THR A 127 -30.48 -25.87 -2.11
C THR A 127 -31.07 -25.17 -3.33
N PRO A 128 -32.37 -25.32 -3.63
CA PRO A 128 -33.01 -24.68 -4.79
C PRO A 128 -32.92 -23.14 -4.75
N GLU A 129 -32.74 -22.56 -3.57
CA GLU A 129 -32.58 -21.11 -3.38
C GLU A 129 -31.31 -20.59 -4.08
N ILE A 130 -30.24 -21.40 -4.13
CA ILE A 130 -28.99 -21.06 -4.82
C ILE A 130 -29.20 -21.09 -6.34
N ASP A 131 -29.95 -22.07 -6.86
CA ASP A 131 -30.29 -22.12 -8.29
C ASP A 131 -31.14 -20.92 -8.71
N LEU A 132 -32.10 -20.50 -7.88
CA LEU A 132 -32.91 -19.31 -8.10
C LEU A 132 -32.08 -18.03 -8.07
N MET A 133 -31.13 -17.92 -7.13
CA MET A 133 -30.19 -16.79 -7.08
C MET A 133 -29.34 -16.71 -8.35
N ARG A 134 -28.75 -17.83 -8.78
CA ARG A 134 -27.97 -17.89 -10.03
C ARG A 134 -28.80 -17.45 -11.24
N ALA A 135 -30.05 -17.93 -11.34
CA ALA A 135 -30.94 -17.56 -12.43
C ALA A 135 -31.28 -16.07 -12.42
N SER A 136 -31.64 -15.53 -11.25
CA SER A 136 -31.95 -14.10 -11.09
C SER A 136 -30.75 -13.21 -11.37
N LEU A 137 -29.55 -13.61 -10.95
CA LEU A 137 -28.31 -12.90 -11.24
C LEU A 137 -28.01 -12.92 -12.76
N GLY A 138 -28.22 -14.06 -13.42
CA GLY A 138 -28.08 -14.18 -14.86
C GLY A 138 -29.05 -13.29 -15.64
N GLU A 139 -30.31 -13.22 -15.23
CA GLU A 139 -31.31 -12.33 -15.83
C GLU A 139 -30.97 -10.86 -15.61
N PHE A 140 -30.52 -10.49 -14.40
CA PHE A 140 -30.09 -9.13 -14.10
C PHE A 140 -28.90 -8.70 -14.96
N LEU A 141 -27.88 -9.54 -15.08
CA LEU A 141 -26.68 -9.26 -15.88
C LEU A 141 -27.01 -9.23 -17.38
N ALA A 142 -27.89 -10.09 -17.87
CA ALA A 142 -28.34 -10.10 -19.26
C ALA A 142 -29.24 -8.90 -19.63
N ALA A 143 -29.91 -8.30 -18.64
CA ALA A 143 -30.73 -7.09 -18.82
C ALA A 143 -29.90 -5.80 -18.82
N GLN A 144 -28.62 -5.86 -18.43
CA GLN A 144 -27.71 -4.74 -18.60
C GLN A 144 -27.44 -4.53 -20.10
N PRO A 145 -27.41 -3.28 -20.60
CA PRO A 145 -26.96 -3.02 -21.95
C PRO A 145 -25.54 -3.60 -22.11
N PRO A 146 -25.18 -4.11 -23.32
CA PRO A 146 -23.81 -4.57 -23.55
C PRO A 146 -22.85 -3.45 -23.15
N GLU A 147 -21.82 -3.81 -22.39
CA GLU A 147 -20.73 -2.89 -22.06
C GLU A 147 -20.32 -2.16 -23.34
N ARG A 148 -20.36 -0.84 -23.28
CA ARG A 148 -19.98 0.03 -24.40
C ARG A 148 -18.54 -0.31 -24.76
N GLU A 149 -18.27 -0.66 -26.03
CA GLU A 149 -16.91 -0.99 -26.49
C GLU A 149 -15.93 0.09 -26.03
N ALA A 150 -14.84 -0.32 -25.37
CA ALA A 150 -13.83 0.60 -24.86
C ALA A 150 -13.26 1.48 -25.98
N SER A 151 -13.16 2.78 -25.73
CA SER A 151 -12.59 3.75 -26.66
C SER A 151 -11.61 4.69 -25.94
N PHE A 152 -10.49 5.00 -26.58
CA PHE A 152 -9.58 6.06 -26.10
C PHE A 152 -10.25 7.44 -26.07
N LEU A 153 -11.36 7.61 -26.79
CA LEU A 153 -12.15 8.84 -26.78
C LEU A 153 -13.07 8.96 -25.56
N ASP A 154 -13.21 7.91 -24.75
CA ASP A 154 -14.00 7.94 -23.51
C ASP A 154 -13.34 8.83 -22.44
N HIS A 155 -12.06 9.20 -22.58
CA HIS A 155 -11.35 10.17 -21.74
C HIS A 155 -11.78 11.65 -21.96
N ALA A 156 -13.02 11.88 -22.38
CA ALA A 156 -13.58 13.19 -22.73
C ALA A 156 -12.70 14.01 -23.71
N SER A 157 -11.93 13.32 -24.57
CA SER A 157 -10.91 13.90 -25.44
C SER A 157 -11.31 13.87 -26.92
N THR A 158 -10.67 14.73 -27.71
CA THR A 158 -10.87 14.73 -29.18
C THR A 158 -9.89 13.77 -29.86
N PRO A 159 -10.19 13.25 -31.06
CA PRO A 159 -9.24 12.40 -31.79
C PRO A 159 -7.89 13.05 -32.08
N ALA A 160 -7.85 14.39 -32.21
CA ALA A 160 -6.61 15.15 -32.41
C ALA A 160 -5.78 15.24 -31.13
N GLN A 161 -6.43 15.41 -29.97
CA GLN A 161 -5.76 15.39 -28.68
C GLN A 161 -5.16 14.00 -28.38
N ILE A 162 -5.94 12.93 -28.60
CA ILE A 162 -5.42 11.57 -28.44
C ILE A 162 -4.28 11.29 -29.43
N ALA A 163 -4.35 11.78 -30.67
CA ALA A 163 -3.23 11.66 -31.61
C ALA A 163 -1.95 12.32 -31.06
N SER A 164 -2.06 13.55 -30.53
CA SER A 164 -0.91 14.26 -29.96
C SER A 164 -0.36 13.59 -28.71
N LEU A 165 -1.23 13.01 -27.86
CA LEU A 165 -0.82 12.19 -26.72
C LEU A 165 -0.06 10.93 -27.18
N PHE A 166 -0.54 10.23 -28.21
CA PHE A 166 0.12 9.03 -28.74
C PHE A 166 1.51 9.35 -29.30
N GLU A 167 1.67 10.48 -30.01
CA GLU A 167 2.98 10.98 -30.44
C GLU A 167 3.90 11.28 -29.24
N ALA A 168 3.36 11.93 -28.20
CA ALA A 168 4.09 12.24 -26.98
C ALA A 168 4.55 10.98 -26.24
N ALA A 169 3.66 10.01 -26.08
CA ALA A 169 3.94 8.73 -25.45
C ALA A 169 4.96 7.91 -26.26
N ALA A 170 4.87 7.93 -27.60
CA ALA A 170 5.85 7.29 -28.45
C ALA A 170 7.24 7.92 -28.32
N ALA A 171 7.33 9.24 -28.20
CA ALA A 171 8.58 9.94 -27.93
C ALA A 171 9.16 9.58 -26.55
N LEU A 172 8.32 9.54 -25.51
CA LEU A 172 8.71 9.11 -24.16
C LEU A 172 9.26 7.69 -24.15
N PHE A 173 8.57 6.76 -24.81
CA PHE A 173 9.00 5.37 -24.89
C PHE A 173 10.38 5.22 -25.53
N ARG A 174 10.61 5.93 -26.63
CA ARG A 174 11.92 5.95 -27.31
C ARG A 174 13.02 6.59 -26.47
N ALA A 175 12.69 7.60 -25.68
CA ALA A 175 13.64 8.24 -24.76
C ALA A 175 13.99 7.32 -23.56
N SER A 176 13.09 6.40 -23.20
CA SER A 176 13.31 5.37 -22.17
C SER A 176 13.78 5.94 -20.82
N PRO A 177 13.00 6.84 -20.17
CA PRO A 177 13.38 7.48 -18.90
C PRO A 177 13.70 6.47 -17.78
N TRP A 178 13.02 5.32 -17.75
CA TRP A 178 13.24 4.21 -16.82
C TRP A 178 14.63 3.55 -16.95
N ALA A 179 15.39 3.82 -18.01
CA ALA A 179 16.77 3.34 -18.14
C ALA A 179 17.80 4.34 -17.58
N VAL A 180 17.36 5.55 -17.21
CA VAL A 180 18.24 6.66 -16.78
C VAL A 180 17.96 7.08 -15.34
N ILE A 181 16.68 7.08 -14.95
CA ILE A 181 16.23 7.41 -13.59
C ILE A 181 16.43 6.17 -12.70
N PRO A 182 17.06 6.30 -11.51
CA PRO A 182 17.54 5.16 -10.73
C PRO A 182 16.45 4.16 -10.32
N ASP A 183 15.33 4.66 -9.79
CA ASP A 183 14.23 3.87 -9.24
C ASP A 183 12.91 4.67 -9.31
N ASP A 184 11.81 4.05 -8.89
CA ASP A 184 10.48 4.64 -8.83
C ASP A 184 10.24 5.52 -7.59
N ALA A 185 11.16 5.51 -6.62
CA ALA A 185 11.20 6.46 -5.50
C ALA A 185 11.81 7.82 -5.89
N SER A 186 12.65 7.84 -6.93
CA SER A 186 13.37 9.00 -7.46
C SER A 186 12.45 9.99 -8.21
N ALA A 187 11.64 10.74 -7.48
CA ALA A 187 10.66 11.66 -8.07
C ALA A 187 11.28 12.95 -8.65
N LEU A 188 10.69 13.42 -9.74
CA LEU A 188 10.94 14.72 -10.35
C LEU A 188 9.86 15.71 -9.95
N SER A 189 10.21 16.99 -9.85
CA SER A 189 9.21 18.06 -9.77
C SER A 189 8.86 18.58 -11.17
N VAL A 190 7.57 18.76 -11.43
CA VAL A 190 7.05 19.35 -12.67
C VAL A 190 6.23 20.59 -12.36
N THR A 191 6.55 21.70 -13.02
CA THR A 191 5.80 22.96 -12.92
C THR A 191 5.36 23.41 -14.31
N CYS A 192 4.05 23.61 -14.46
CA CYS A 192 3.40 24.20 -15.64
C CYS A 192 2.13 24.91 -15.18
N GLU A 193 2.24 26.22 -14.90
CA GLU A 193 1.15 26.99 -14.30
C GLU A 193 -0.17 26.96 -15.10
N PRO A 194 -0.17 27.08 -16.45
CA PRO A 194 -1.41 27.05 -17.23
C PRO A 194 -2.19 25.73 -17.12
N LEU A 195 -1.52 24.63 -16.76
CA LEU A 195 -2.13 23.31 -16.55
C LEU A 195 -2.46 23.03 -15.07
N GLY A 196 -2.17 23.99 -14.18
CA GLY A 196 -2.33 23.85 -12.74
C GLY A 196 -1.26 22.97 -12.07
N LEU A 197 -0.19 22.60 -12.78
CA LEU A 197 0.92 21.82 -12.22
C LEU A 197 1.87 22.77 -11.47
N ARG A 198 1.99 22.60 -10.16
CA ARG A 198 2.87 23.42 -9.31
C ARG A 198 3.75 22.52 -8.48
N ARG A 199 4.97 22.26 -8.96
CA ARG A 199 5.88 21.27 -8.35
C ARG A 199 5.18 19.92 -8.11
N ALA A 200 4.36 19.49 -9.07
CA ALA A 200 3.76 18.16 -9.07
C ALA A 200 4.86 17.09 -9.02
N ALA A 201 4.65 16.03 -8.28
CA ALA A 201 5.61 14.93 -8.17
C ALA A 201 5.36 13.92 -9.28
N VAL A 202 6.39 13.64 -10.08
CA VAL A 202 6.33 12.65 -11.15
C VAL A 202 7.35 11.56 -10.86
N SER A 203 6.84 10.34 -10.67
CA SER A 203 7.64 9.12 -10.49
C SER A 203 7.64 8.34 -11.80
N VAL A 204 8.84 8.01 -12.29
CA VAL A 204 9.00 7.14 -13.47
C VAL A 204 9.08 5.71 -12.99
N ILE A 205 8.32 4.83 -13.63
CA ILE A 205 8.20 3.42 -13.24
C ILE A 205 8.71 2.49 -14.35
N GLY A 206 9.10 1.28 -13.93
CA GLY A 206 9.48 0.18 -14.80
C GLY A 206 10.97 -0.03 -15.03
N GLN A 207 11.79 0.34 -14.05
CA GLN A 207 13.23 0.12 -14.01
C GLN A 207 13.60 -1.38 -14.09
N LEU A 208 12.70 -2.27 -13.65
CA LEU A 208 12.82 -3.72 -13.79
C LEU A 208 12.37 -4.26 -15.16
N GLY A 209 11.98 -3.39 -16.10
CA GLY A 209 11.52 -3.76 -17.43
C GLY A 209 10.05 -4.16 -17.53
N GLU A 210 9.30 -4.01 -16.44
CA GLU A 210 7.85 -4.28 -16.34
C GLU A 210 7.10 -2.96 -16.08
N SER A 211 5.82 -2.87 -16.47
CA SER A 211 4.96 -1.72 -16.16
C SER A 211 5.58 -0.34 -16.49
N LEU A 212 6.21 -0.22 -17.66
CA LEU A 212 6.91 1.00 -18.08
C LEU A 212 5.95 2.19 -18.12
N GLY A 213 6.37 3.34 -17.59
CA GLY A 213 5.51 4.53 -17.57
C GLY A 213 5.93 5.60 -16.57
N PHE A 214 4.95 6.41 -16.17
CA PHE A 214 5.09 7.32 -15.02
C PHE A 214 3.76 7.54 -14.31
N LEU A 215 3.86 7.87 -13.02
CA LEU A 215 2.79 8.34 -12.15
C LEU A 215 2.96 9.83 -11.90
N CYS A 216 1.86 10.58 -11.85
CA CYS A 216 1.85 12.01 -11.57
C CYS A 216 0.89 12.33 -10.42
N PHE A 217 1.47 12.89 -9.36
CA PHE A 217 0.78 13.35 -8.16
C PHE A 217 0.79 14.88 -8.12
N ASP A 218 -0.32 15.49 -7.69
CA ASP A 218 -0.40 16.95 -7.59
C ASP A 218 0.60 17.52 -6.56
N THR A 219 1.05 16.72 -5.60
CA THR A 219 1.99 17.14 -4.54
C THR A 219 3.01 16.05 -4.19
N MET A 220 4.16 16.44 -3.64
CA MET A 220 5.14 15.51 -3.06
C MET A 220 4.58 14.72 -1.87
N ALA A 221 3.71 15.34 -1.06
CA ALA A 221 3.08 14.65 0.07
C ALA A 221 2.21 13.46 -0.37
N ALA A 222 1.47 13.62 -1.48
CA ALA A 222 0.71 12.53 -2.07
C ALA A 222 1.63 11.42 -2.61
N PHE A 223 2.75 11.77 -3.23
CA PHE A 223 3.71 10.75 -3.66
C PHE A 223 4.35 9.99 -2.48
N ALA A 224 4.73 10.70 -1.40
CA ALA A 224 5.26 10.07 -0.20
C ALA A 224 4.26 9.09 0.43
N GLN A 225 2.98 9.50 0.55
CA GLN A 225 1.90 8.63 1.02
C GLN A 225 1.74 7.39 0.13
N TYR A 226 1.87 7.53 -1.20
CA TYR A 226 1.83 6.40 -2.12
C TYR A 226 2.96 5.39 -1.82
N LEU A 227 4.18 5.85 -1.58
CA LEU A 227 5.31 4.97 -1.25
C LEU A 227 5.11 4.24 0.09
N ASP A 228 4.64 4.94 1.11
CA ASP A 228 4.34 4.36 2.43
C ASP A 228 3.35 3.20 2.27
N VAL A 229 2.24 3.48 1.59
CA VAL A 229 1.15 2.54 1.33
C VAL A 229 1.60 1.35 0.45
N ALA A 230 2.44 1.59 -0.56
CA ALA A 230 3.00 0.54 -1.41
C ALA A 230 3.93 -0.40 -0.62
N SER A 231 4.73 0.14 0.31
CA SER A 231 5.65 -0.64 1.15
C SER A 231 4.91 -1.56 2.14
N GLU A 232 3.82 -1.07 2.73
CA GLU A 232 2.96 -1.85 3.65
C GLU A 232 2.26 -3.01 2.91
N SER A 233 1.90 -2.81 1.65
CA SER A 233 1.20 -3.79 0.81
C SER A 233 2.09 -4.92 0.35
N ALA A 234 3.33 -4.61 -0.02
CA ALA A 234 4.34 -5.62 -0.36
C ALA A 234 4.59 -6.59 0.81
N SER A 235 4.42 -6.11 2.05
CA SER A 235 4.58 -6.89 3.27
C SER A 235 3.34 -7.72 3.64
N SER A 236 2.15 -7.34 3.16
CA SER A 236 0.87 -7.89 3.62
C SER A 236 0.19 -8.87 2.63
N GLY A 237 0.79 -9.10 1.46
CA GLY A 237 0.35 -10.14 0.52
C GLY A 237 -0.90 -9.78 -0.29
N GLY A 238 -0.72 -8.92 -1.29
CA GLY A 238 -1.49 -8.95 -2.56
C GLY A 238 -2.92 -8.41 -2.51
N GLY A 239 -3.07 -7.10 -2.34
CA GLY A 239 -4.29 -6.34 -2.64
C GLY A 239 -3.95 -4.87 -2.90
N LEU A 240 -4.84 -4.12 -3.57
CA LEU A 240 -4.72 -2.66 -3.64
C LEU A 240 -4.96 -2.11 -2.22
N PRO A 241 -3.98 -1.45 -1.60
CA PRO A 241 -4.12 -0.96 -0.23
C PRO A 241 -5.13 0.17 -0.11
N GLU A 242 -5.86 0.18 1.02
CA GLU A 242 -6.71 1.30 1.39
C GLU A 242 -5.88 2.58 1.57
N GLY A 243 -6.36 3.71 1.02
CA GLY A 243 -5.73 5.02 1.23
C GLY A 243 -4.65 5.40 0.21
N LEU A 244 -4.60 4.78 -0.98
CA LEU A 244 -3.78 5.31 -2.08
C LEU A 244 -4.26 6.73 -2.45
N PRO A 245 -3.35 7.70 -2.55
CA PRO A 245 -3.70 9.07 -2.89
C PRO A 245 -4.08 9.17 -4.36
N ALA A 246 -5.00 10.09 -4.67
CA ALA A 246 -5.40 10.35 -6.06
C ALA A 246 -4.20 10.73 -6.95
N HIS A 247 -4.14 10.12 -8.13
CA HIS A 247 -3.09 10.37 -9.12
C HIS A 247 -3.53 9.99 -10.54
N ILE A 248 -2.81 10.54 -11.51
CA ILE A 248 -2.96 10.17 -12.93
C ILE A 248 -1.70 9.44 -13.39
N ALA A 249 -1.86 8.53 -14.33
CA ALA A 249 -0.75 7.71 -14.81
C ALA A 249 -0.82 7.50 -16.32
N LEU A 250 0.37 7.30 -16.88
CA LEU A 250 0.55 6.80 -18.23
C LEU A 250 1.48 5.58 -18.16
N GLY A 251 0.95 4.42 -18.52
CA GLY A 251 1.69 3.18 -18.69
C GLY A 251 1.80 2.75 -20.16
N PHE A 252 2.56 1.68 -20.40
CA PHE A 252 2.68 1.05 -21.71
C PHE A 252 2.29 -0.41 -21.66
N GLU A 253 1.42 -0.82 -22.57
CA GLU A 253 0.91 -2.19 -22.65
C GLU A 253 1.25 -2.86 -23.99
N PRO A 254 1.44 -4.19 -24.00
CA PRO A 254 1.42 -4.97 -25.21
C PRO A 254 0.11 -4.85 -25.98
N GLY A 255 0.21 -4.58 -27.29
CA GLY A 255 -0.98 -4.57 -28.14
C GLY A 255 -1.73 -5.91 -28.12
N ALA A 256 -1.06 -7.02 -27.84
CA ALA A 256 -1.69 -8.33 -27.67
C ALA A 256 -2.64 -8.40 -26.46
N GLU A 257 -2.36 -7.60 -25.43
CA GLU A 257 -3.10 -7.53 -24.17
C GLU A 257 -4.18 -6.44 -24.20
N LEU A 258 -4.13 -5.53 -25.19
CA LEU A 258 -5.21 -4.58 -25.44
C LEU A 258 -6.46 -5.21 -26.06
N GLU A 259 -7.61 -4.69 -25.62
CA GLU A 259 -8.91 -4.99 -26.19
C GLU A 259 -8.91 -4.82 -27.73
N PRO A 260 -9.53 -5.75 -28.47
CA PRO A 260 -9.59 -5.66 -29.93
C PRO A 260 -10.21 -4.37 -30.46
N ALA A 261 -11.14 -3.75 -29.71
CA ALA A 261 -11.77 -2.48 -30.08
C ALA A 261 -10.76 -1.33 -30.07
N LEU A 262 -9.98 -1.19 -29.00
CA LEU A 262 -8.92 -0.19 -28.84
C LEU A 262 -7.85 -0.31 -29.94
N ARG A 263 -7.41 -1.53 -30.25
CA ARG A 263 -6.45 -1.75 -31.36
C ARG A 263 -7.01 -1.34 -32.72
N LYS A 264 -8.28 -1.67 -32.99
CA LYS A 264 -8.95 -1.24 -34.23
C LYS A 264 -9.07 0.27 -34.29
N GLU A 265 -9.35 0.92 -33.17
CA GLU A 265 -9.42 2.39 -33.08
C GLU A 265 -8.07 3.04 -33.39
N VAL A 266 -6.98 2.56 -32.77
CA VAL A 266 -5.61 3.01 -33.07
C VAL A 266 -5.30 2.84 -34.56
N SER A 267 -5.61 1.68 -35.13
CA SER A 267 -5.39 1.43 -36.57
C SER A 267 -6.26 2.32 -37.47
N LYS A 268 -7.51 2.60 -37.07
CA LYS A 268 -8.45 3.45 -37.81
C LYS A 268 -7.97 4.90 -37.85
N HIS A 269 -7.52 5.43 -36.72
CA HIS A 269 -7.06 6.81 -36.60
C HIS A 269 -5.59 6.99 -36.98
N ARG A 270 -4.82 5.89 -37.12
CA ARG A 270 -3.38 5.89 -37.41
C ARG A 270 -2.57 6.66 -36.37
N TRP A 271 -2.97 6.54 -35.11
CA TRP A 271 -2.20 7.11 -34.01
C TRP A 271 -0.84 6.43 -33.90
N GLU A 272 0.19 7.21 -33.58
CA GLU A 272 1.57 6.74 -33.53
C GLU A 272 1.80 5.81 -32.33
N VAL A 273 2.42 4.66 -32.55
CA VAL A 273 2.82 3.73 -31.49
C VAL A 273 4.29 3.38 -31.71
N ALA A 274 5.14 3.57 -30.69
CA ALA A 274 6.59 3.40 -30.82
C ALA A 274 7.01 1.95 -31.09
N ALA A 275 6.30 0.99 -30.52
CA ALA A 275 6.56 -0.44 -30.64
C ALA A 275 5.29 -1.25 -30.36
N ALA A 276 5.24 -2.53 -30.78
CA ALA A 276 4.08 -3.39 -30.51
C ALA A 276 3.79 -3.60 -29.01
N THR A 277 4.78 -3.29 -28.15
CA THR A 277 4.70 -3.34 -26.68
C THR A 277 4.53 -1.98 -26.01
N ALA A 278 4.26 -0.93 -26.79
CA ALA A 278 4.29 0.46 -26.33
C ALA A 278 2.96 1.18 -26.59
N TYR A 279 1.83 0.49 -26.42
CA TYR A 279 0.55 1.16 -26.52
C TYR A 279 0.27 1.92 -25.21
N PRO A 280 -0.08 3.22 -25.26
CA PRO A 280 -0.38 3.97 -24.05
C PRO A 280 -1.61 3.41 -23.34
N SER A 281 -1.48 3.18 -22.03
CA SER A 281 -2.57 2.88 -21.11
C SER A 281 -2.71 4.04 -20.13
N LEU A 282 -3.93 4.55 -19.96
CA LEU A 282 -4.19 5.80 -19.27
C LEU A 282 -5.24 5.58 -18.18
N TYR A 283 -4.92 5.97 -16.95
CA TYR A 283 -5.82 5.81 -15.82
C TYR A 283 -5.68 6.97 -14.83
N ALA A 284 -6.79 7.27 -14.17
CA ALA A 284 -6.85 8.14 -13.00
C ALA A 284 -7.40 7.32 -11.84
N ILE A 285 -6.70 7.39 -10.71
CA ILE A 285 -7.08 6.78 -9.45
C ILE A 285 -7.57 7.89 -8.54
N GLU A 286 -8.72 7.69 -7.92
CA GLU A 286 -9.29 8.55 -6.87
C GLU A 286 -8.93 8.04 -5.47
N ASP A 287 -9.13 8.87 -4.44
CA ASP A 287 -8.77 8.56 -3.05
C ASP A 287 -9.49 7.31 -2.47
N ASP A 288 -10.58 6.86 -3.11
CA ASP A 288 -11.34 5.66 -2.76
C ASP A 288 -10.97 4.43 -3.61
N LEU A 289 -9.82 4.49 -4.31
CA LEU A 289 -9.33 3.49 -5.26
C LEU A 289 -10.19 3.32 -6.51
N THR A 290 -11.15 4.22 -6.76
CA THR A 290 -11.97 4.14 -7.97
C THR A 290 -11.14 4.52 -9.19
N LEU A 291 -11.03 3.58 -10.13
CA LEU A 291 -10.54 3.85 -11.47
C LEU A 291 -11.60 4.61 -12.26
N ARG A 292 -11.19 5.72 -12.88
CA ARG A 292 -12.06 6.47 -13.77
C ARG A 292 -11.36 6.88 -15.08
N PRO A 293 -12.14 7.17 -16.13
CA PRO A 293 -11.60 7.85 -17.30
C PRO A 293 -11.00 9.21 -16.92
N LEU A 294 -9.87 9.53 -17.54
CA LEU A 294 -9.29 10.87 -17.51
C LEU A 294 -10.22 11.92 -18.13
N THR A 295 -10.07 13.14 -17.64
CA THR A 295 -10.67 14.33 -18.21
C THR A 295 -9.76 14.95 -19.28
N ARG A 296 -10.33 15.79 -20.15
CA ARG A 296 -9.56 16.53 -21.18
C ARG A 296 -8.33 17.28 -20.64
N PRO A 297 -8.38 18.00 -19.49
CA PRO A 297 -7.21 18.63 -18.91
C PRO A 297 -6.14 17.63 -18.43
N GLU A 298 -6.54 16.48 -17.89
CA GLU A 298 -5.59 15.46 -17.42
C GLU A 298 -4.88 14.77 -18.58
N VAL A 299 -5.60 14.47 -19.68
CA VAL A 299 -4.98 13.99 -20.93
C VAL A 299 -3.93 14.97 -21.43
N LEU A 300 -4.22 16.28 -21.38
CA LEU A 300 -3.26 17.32 -21.75
C LEU A 300 -2.05 17.38 -20.80
N ARG A 301 -2.26 17.17 -19.49
CA ARG A 301 -1.15 17.06 -18.51
C ARG A 301 -0.24 15.88 -18.86
N LEU A 302 -0.79 14.70 -19.11
CA LEU A 302 -0.02 13.50 -19.47
C LEU A 302 0.76 13.71 -20.78
N GLU A 303 0.15 14.35 -21.78
CA GLU A 303 0.81 14.69 -23.05
C GLU A 303 2.02 15.62 -22.83
N VAL A 304 1.82 16.71 -22.10
CA VAL A 304 2.84 17.73 -21.85
C VAL A 304 3.98 17.18 -21.00
N ILE A 305 3.67 16.40 -19.96
CA ILE A 305 4.67 15.72 -19.12
C ILE A 305 5.49 14.73 -19.97
N SER A 306 4.83 13.91 -20.79
CA SER A 306 5.51 12.92 -21.65
C SER A 306 6.52 13.58 -22.59
N ARG A 307 6.15 14.68 -23.25
CA ARG A 307 7.07 15.42 -24.14
C ARG A 307 8.23 16.05 -23.36
N ALA A 308 7.94 16.64 -22.21
CA ALA A 308 8.95 17.30 -21.40
C ALA A 308 9.97 16.29 -20.83
N LEU A 309 9.52 15.14 -20.33
CA LEU A 309 10.38 14.05 -19.87
C LEU A 309 11.24 13.48 -21.00
N ALA A 310 10.65 13.23 -22.18
CA ALA A 310 11.39 12.72 -23.33
C ALA A 310 12.53 13.67 -23.74
N GLU A 311 12.26 14.98 -23.79
CA GLU A 311 13.24 16.01 -24.11
C GLU A 311 14.31 16.13 -23.01
N LEU A 312 13.92 16.10 -21.74
CA LEU A 312 14.85 16.14 -20.61
C LEU A 312 15.84 14.98 -20.66
N VAL A 313 15.36 13.75 -20.85
CA VAL A 313 16.22 12.57 -20.94
C VAL A 313 17.14 12.65 -22.16
N THR A 314 16.60 13.04 -23.32
CA THR A 314 17.39 13.16 -24.55
C THR A 314 18.51 14.21 -24.44
N THR A 315 18.29 15.29 -23.70
CA THR A 315 19.23 16.42 -23.61
C THR A 315 20.13 16.39 -22.36
N ALA A 316 19.75 15.66 -21.31
CA ALA A 316 20.42 15.70 -20.01
C ALA A 316 20.65 14.31 -19.36
N ALA A 317 20.59 13.21 -20.12
CA ALA A 317 20.72 11.85 -19.60
C ALA A 317 21.87 11.64 -18.60
N SER A 318 23.09 12.10 -18.91
CA SER A 318 24.25 11.87 -18.04
C SER A 318 24.15 12.63 -16.71
N GLY A 319 23.59 13.83 -16.71
CA GLY A 319 23.42 14.62 -15.49
C GLY A 319 22.23 14.15 -14.64
N LEU A 320 21.24 13.50 -15.27
CA LEU A 320 20.08 12.96 -14.56
C LEU A 320 20.47 11.86 -13.59
N THR A 321 21.25 10.87 -14.01
CA THR A 321 21.65 9.75 -13.14
C THR A 321 22.45 10.24 -11.92
N GLU A 322 23.26 11.28 -12.08
CA GLU A 322 24.06 11.86 -10.99
C GLU A 322 23.23 12.74 -10.03
N ALA A 323 22.09 13.28 -10.48
CA ALA A 323 21.32 14.29 -9.74
C ALA A 323 20.73 13.79 -8.42
N TRP A 324 20.38 12.50 -8.31
CA TRP A 324 19.85 11.89 -7.09
C TRP A 324 20.94 11.41 -6.11
N GLY A 325 22.22 11.50 -6.50
CA GLY A 325 23.37 11.24 -5.62
C GLY A 325 23.97 12.54 -5.06
N ASP A 326 25.31 12.63 -5.03
CA ASP A 326 26.03 13.86 -4.65
C ASP A 326 26.11 14.91 -5.78
N GLY A 327 25.36 14.70 -6.87
CA GLY A 327 25.36 15.57 -8.04
C GLY A 327 24.56 16.86 -7.83
N GLU A 328 24.78 17.82 -8.73
CA GLU A 328 24.00 19.05 -8.76
C GLU A 328 22.58 18.78 -9.32
N PRO A 329 21.52 19.37 -8.74
CA PRO A 329 20.17 19.23 -9.26
C PRO A 329 20.07 19.67 -10.73
N VAL A 330 19.44 18.84 -11.55
CA VAL A 330 19.13 19.17 -12.94
C VAL A 330 17.81 19.94 -12.99
N VAL A 331 17.89 21.25 -13.22
CA VAL A 331 16.72 22.09 -13.52
C VAL A 331 16.69 22.42 -15.02
N ARG A 332 15.57 22.18 -15.70
CA ARG A 332 15.37 22.57 -17.10
C ARG A 332 13.98 23.15 -17.32
N THR A 333 13.95 24.29 -17.98
CA THR A 333 12.71 24.88 -18.50
C THR A 333 12.66 24.66 -20.00
N LEU A 334 11.60 24.03 -20.48
CA LEU A 334 11.41 23.59 -21.85
C LEU A 334 10.09 24.15 -22.38
N THR A 335 10.07 24.52 -23.66
CA THR A 335 8.81 24.79 -24.37
C THR A 335 8.42 23.56 -25.16
N VAL A 336 7.31 22.91 -24.78
CA VAL A 336 6.80 21.71 -25.47
C VAL A 336 5.54 22.04 -26.25
N ALA A 337 5.47 21.60 -27.50
CA ALA A 337 4.27 21.72 -28.32
C ALA A 337 3.22 20.68 -27.88
N SER A 338 1.94 21.05 -27.83
CA SER A 338 0.84 20.14 -27.53
C SER A 338 -0.37 20.35 -28.44
N SER A 339 -1.42 19.54 -28.27
CA SER A 339 -2.68 19.70 -29.01
C SER A 339 -3.37 21.05 -28.79
N GLU A 340 -3.13 21.71 -27.65
CA GLU A 340 -3.72 23.02 -27.30
C GLU A 340 -2.72 24.18 -27.43
N GLY A 341 -1.54 23.94 -28.02
CA GLY A 341 -0.48 24.94 -28.20
C GLY A 341 0.77 24.68 -27.37
N PRO A 342 1.76 25.59 -27.42
CA PRO A 342 3.00 25.43 -26.67
C PRO A 342 2.81 25.71 -25.19
N PHE A 343 3.42 24.87 -24.35
CA PHE A 343 3.48 25.05 -22.90
C PHE A 343 4.93 25.19 -22.45
N GLU A 344 5.17 26.12 -21.54
CA GLU A 344 6.43 26.19 -20.80
C GLU A 344 6.34 25.26 -19.59
N VAL A 345 7.30 24.35 -19.48
CA VAL A 345 7.36 23.32 -18.44
C VAL A 345 8.73 23.38 -17.80
N THR A 346 8.76 23.50 -16.48
CA THR A 346 9.99 23.37 -15.71
C THR A 346 10.03 22.01 -15.03
N LEU A 347 11.09 21.26 -15.31
CA LEU A 347 11.41 19.99 -14.69
C LEU A 347 12.60 20.19 -13.76
N ARG A 348 12.55 19.57 -12.59
CA ARG A 348 13.71 19.45 -11.69
C ARG A 348 13.86 18.03 -11.21
N ALA A 349 15.08 17.51 -11.30
CA ALA A 349 15.53 16.27 -10.71
C ALA A 349 16.71 16.58 -9.75
N PRO A 350 16.66 16.17 -8.48
CA PRO A 350 15.51 15.57 -7.80
C PRO A 350 14.37 16.59 -7.58
N HIS A 351 13.26 16.22 -6.94
CA HIS A 351 12.27 17.22 -6.48
C HIS A 351 12.87 18.14 -5.39
N GLU A 352 12.44 19.41 -5.24
CA GLU A 352 13.10 20.33 -4.26
C GLU A 352 12.89 19.94 -2.80
N ASP A 353 11.94 19.06 -2.51
CA ASP A 353 11.74 18.49 -1.17
C ASP A 353 12.49 17.17 -0.98
N ASP A 354 13.36 16.80 -1.92
CA ASP A 354 14.16 15.58 -1.84
C ASP A 354 15.34 15.76 -0.88
N GLY A 355 14.99 15.86 0.40
CA GLY A 355 15.76 15.24 1.48
C GLY A 355 15.86 13.72 1.36
N GLY A 356 15.54 13.15 0.18
CA GLY A 356 15.80 11.79 -0.26
C GLY A 356 14.68 10.85 0.13
N LEU A 357 13.69 10.65 -0.74
CA LEU A 357 12.92 9.39 -0.76
C LEU A 357 13.78 8.38 -1.52
N GLY A 358 14.62 7.69 -0.76
CA GLY A 358 15.80 6.94 -1.22
C GLY A 358 17.02 7.19 -0.33
N ARG A 359 17.00 8.32 0.39
CA ARG A 359 17.78 8.50 1.62
C ARG A 359 16.90 7.94 2.73
N MET A 360 17.43 7.00 3.49
CA MET A 360 16.77 6.53 4.69
C MET A 360 16.22 7.73 5.50
N ASP A 361 14.91 7.75 5.79
CA ASP A 361 14.35 8.74 6.71
C ASP A 361 14.92 8.46 8.11
N PRO A 362 15.77 9.34 8.66
CA PRO A 362 16.37 9.10 9.96
C PRO A 362 15.37 9.22 11.11
N LEU A 363 14.10 9.50 10.84
CA LEU A 363 13.04 9.67 11.82
C LEU A 363 12.06 8.49 11.88
N VAL A 364 12.22 7.48 11.02
CA VAL A 364 11.33 6.31 10.97
C VAL A 364 12.12 5.05 11.27
N GLU A 365 11.86 4.42 12.41
CA GLU A 365 12.44 3.10 12.74
C GLU A 365 11.81 2.02 11.86
N ARG A 366 12.64 1.18 11.23
CA ARG A 366 12.17 -0.04 10.55
C ARG A 366 12.34 -1.26 11.45
N ARG A 367 11.35 -2.14 11.37
CA ARG A 367 11.31 -3.41 12.10
C ARG A 367 11.06 -4.54 11.12
N ASP A 368 11.67 -5.69 11.38
CA ASP A 368 11.48 -6.91 10.61
C ASP A 368 10.12 -7.57 10.90
N ALA A 369 9.86 -8.70 10.23
CA ALA A 369 8.62 -9.45 10.38
C ALA A 369 8.37 -9.98 11.82
N ASP A 370 9.43 -10.11 12.63
CA ASP A 370 9.37 -10.54 14.03
C ASP A 370 9.23 -9.35 15.00
N GLY A 371 9.23 -8.12 14.46
CA GLY A 371 9.14 -6.87 15.22
C GLY A 371 10.46 -6.45 15.87
N ALA A 372 11.58 -7.09 15.54
CA ALA A 372 12.92 -6.64 15.93
C ALA A 372 13.39 -5.51 15.00
N LEU A 373 14.38 -4.73 15.41
CA LEU A 373 15.02 -3.78 14.49
C LEU A 373 15.53 -4.51 13.24
N ASP A 374 15.23 -3.95 12.07
CA ASP A 374 15.76 -4.43 10.79
C ASP A 374 17.28 -4.17 10.74
N ASP A 375 18.08 -5.24 10.65
CA ASP A 375 19.54 -5.17 10.70
C ASP A 375 20.13 -4.41 9.51
N ASP A 376 19.61 -4.62 8.29
CA ASP A 376 20.12 -3.99 7.07
C ASP A 376 19.81 -2.48 7.10
N TRP A 377 18.59 -2.11 7.49
CA TRP A 377 18.22 -0.71 7.71
C TRP A 377 19.04 -0.08 8.83
N TYR A 378 19.28 -0.80 9.92
CA TYR A 378 20.00 -0.27 11.08
C TYR A 378 21.46 0.05 10.74
N ASP A 379 22.13 -0.78 9.94
CA ASP A 379 23.52 -0.52 9.53
C ASP A 379 23.63 0.76 8.71
N GLU A 380 22.74 0.97 7.74
CA GLU A 380 22.66 2.22 6.96
C GLU A 380 22.32 3.43 7.85
N HIS A 381 21.38 3.25 8.79
CA HIS A 381 20.98 4.28 9.74
C HIS A 381 22.08 4.71 10.67
N ARG A 382 22.84 3.73 11.15
CA ARG A 382 23.97 3.95 12.03
C ARG A 382 25.08 4.72 11.31
N GLU A 383 25.42 4.35 10.07
CA GLU A 383 26.44 5.06 9.29
C GLU A 383 26.03 6.53 9.05
N PHE A 384 24.79 6.75 8.61
CA PHE A 384 24.24 8.10 8.44
C PHE A 384 24.32 8.94 9.72
N LEU A 385 23.91 8.37 10.87
CA LEU A 385 23.93 9.08 12.15
C LEU A 385 25.36 9.43 12.59
N LEU A 386 26.32 8.55 12.35
CA LEU A 386 27.72 8.75 12.72
C LEU A 386 28.36 9.85 11.88
N ASP A 387 28.10 9.88 10.57
CA ASP A 387 28.59 10.95 9.69
C ASP A 387 27.96 12.29 10.05
N ALA A 388 26.64 12.32 10.26
CA ALA A 388 25.93 13.53 10.65
C ALA A 388 26.37 14.05 12.02
N PHE A 389 26.63 13.15 12.99
CA PHE A 389 27.18 13.52 14.28
C PHE A 389 28.63 14.02 14.16
N GLY A 390 29.48 13.35 13.38
CA GLY A 390 30.86 13.76 13.17
C GLY A 390 31.01 15.16 12.55
N ALA A 391 30.08 15.55 11.69
CA ALA A 391 30.00 16.90 11.11
C ALA A 391 29.37 17.94 12.06
N SER A 392 28.91 17.55 13.25
CA SER A 392 28.13 18.41 14.13
C SER A 392 28.99 19.27 15.08
N PRO A 393 28.48 20.45 15.51
CA PRO A 393 29.13 21.27 16.52
C PRO A 393 29.23 20.58 17.89
N GLU A 394 28.33 19.64 18.20
CA GLU A 394 28.40 18.84 19.43
C GLU A 394 29.60 17.89 19.42
N ALA A 395 29.87 17.20 18.30
CA ALA A 395 31.06 16.37 18.16
C ALA A 395 32.35 17.22 18.17
N ALA A 396 32.34 18.37 17.48
CA ALA A 396 33.48 19.29 17.45
C ALA A 396 33.84 19.88 18.83
N ALA A 397 32.90 19.90 19.77
CA ALA A 397 33.11 20.39 21.14
C ALA A 397 33.73 19.34 22.07
N LEU A 398 33.83 18.07 21.66
CA LEU A 398 34.43 17.01 22.45
C LEU A 398 35.96 17.09 22.40
N ALA A 399 36.61 16.90 23.54
CA ALA A 399 38.07 16.88 23.64
C ALA A 399 38.67 15.59 23.04
N GLU A 400 37.96 14.48 23.21
CA GLU A 400 38.21 13.17 22.61
C GLU A 400 36.85 12.60 22.19
N GLY A 401 36.78 11.86 21.07
CA GLY A 401 35.54 11.29 20.56
C GLY A 401 35.75 9.89 20.00
N GLY A 402 34.68 9.25 19.53
CA GLY A 402 34.71 7.91 18.91
C GLY A 402 33.98 6.83 19.71
N LEU A 403 33.29 7.19 20.79
CA LEU A 403 32.39 6.31 21.55
C LEU A 403 30.94 6.38 21.05
N ALA A 404 30.58 7.30 20.16
CA ALA A 404 29.25 7.34 19.55
C ALA A 404 28.81 6.01 18.92
N PRO A 405 29.64 5.29 18.12
CA PRO A 405 29.27 3.99 17.57
C PRO A 405 28.91 2.97 18.66
N LEU A 406 29.66 2.95 19.77
CA LEU A 406 29.40 2.07 20.91
C LEU A 406 28.00 2.30 21.49
N PHE A 407 27.54 3.55 21.63
CA PHE A 407 26.22 3.81 22.20
C PHE A 407 25.08 3.40 21.26
N LEU A 408 25.25 3.63 19.96
CA LEU A 408 24.29 3.16 18.97
C LEU A 408 24.20 1.63 19.02
N ASP A 409 25.34 0.94 19.00
CA ASP A 409 25.41 -0.53 19.02
C ASP A 409 24.79 -1.11 20.31
N LEU A 410 25.07 -0.50 21.47
CA LEU A 410 24.49 -0.94 22.74
C LEU A 410 22.97 -0.71 22.81
N ALA A 411 22.46 0.34 22.18
CA ALA A 411 21.02 0.61 22.15
C ALA A 411 20.30 -0.41 21.28
N ALA A 412 20.78 -0.65 20.06
CA ALA A 412 20.14 -1.59 19.15
C ALA A 412 20.27 -3.04 19.65
N GLN A 413 21.50 -3.53 19.87
CA GLN A 413 21.75 -4.95 20.12
C GLN A 413 21.30 -5.45 21.50
N HIS A 414 21.09 -4.55 22.46
CA HIS A 414 20.77 -4.95 23.84
C HIS A 414 19.48 -4.37 24.38
N LEU A 415 18.95 -3.32 23.76
CA LEU A 415 17.74 -2.65 24.20
C LEU A 415 16.67 -2.59 23.10
N ASP A 416 16.96 -3.07 21.89
CA ASP A 416 16.06 -3.03 20.73
C ASP A 416 15.49 -1.61 20.49
N ALA A 417 16.39 -0.62 20.64
CA ALA A 417 16.05 0.80 20.61
C ALA A 417 17.06 1.59 19.78
N THR A 418 16.57 2.65 19.12
CA THR A 418 17.40 3.65 18.43
C THR A 418 17.39 4.98 19.19
N LEU A 419 17.99 6.03 18.63
CA LEU A 419 17.88 7.39 19.18
C LEU A 419 16.42 7.90 19.19
N LEU A 420 15.54 7.38 18.34
CA LEU A 420 14.13 7.77 18.22
C LEU A 420 13.27 7.22 19.37
N SER A 421 13.54 5.98 19.78
CA SER A 421 12.83 5.28 20.86
C SER A 421 13.56 5.30 22.22
N LEU A 422 14.65 6.06 22.33
CA LEU A 422 15.50 6.06 23.51
C LEU A 422 14.81 6.70 24.73
N THR A 423 14.79 5.97 25.85
CA THR A 423 14.19 6.43 27.11
C THR A 423 15.26 6.70 28.18
N PRO A 424 14.95 7.44 29.26
CA PRO A 424 15.87 7.58 30.39
C PRO A 424 16.26 6.24 31.03
N GLY A 425 15.36 5.25 30.98
CA GLY A 425 15.64 3.89 31.42
C GLY A 425 16.72 3.23 30.57
N HIS A 426 16.65 3.40 29.23
CA HIS A 426 17.66 2.92 28.29
C HIS A 426 19.02 3.57 28.57
N VAL A 427 19.07 4.91 28.74
CA VAL A 427 20.30 5.63 29.11
C VAL A 427 20.93 5.08 30.39
N SER A 428 20.13 4.91 31.45
CA SER A 428 20.62 4.37 32.72
C SER A 428 21.17 2.95 32.57
N ARG A 429 20.48 2.11 31.80
CA ARG A 429 20.89 0.71 31.57
C ARG A 429 22.16 0.63 30.74
N MET A 430 22.29 1.43 29.68
CA MET A 430 23.52 1.54 28.90
C MET A 430 24.70 1.92 29.80
N LEU A 431 24.57 3.00 30.57
CA LEU A 431 25.68 3.52 31.39
C LEU A 431 26.03 2.60 32.55
N PHE A 432 25.06 2.11 33.32
CA PHE A 432 25.36 1.45 34.60
C PHE A 432 25.35 -0.08 34.54
N GLU A 433 24.81 -0.69 33.48
CA GLU A 433 24.79 -2.14 33.31
C GLU A 433 25.62 -2.58 32.11
N LEU A 434 25.40 -2.01 30.93
CA LEU A 434 26.02 -2.50 29.70
C LEU A 434 27.49 -2.07 29.57
N VAL A 435 27.78 -0.77 29.75
CA VAL A 435 29.14 -0.23 29.65
C VAL A 435 30.12 -0.91 30.61
N PRO A 436 29.85 -1.04 31.93
CA PRO A 436 30.77 -1.72 32.86
C PRO A 436 31.04 -3.17 32.48
N ARG A 437 30.03 -3.87 31.94
CA ARG A 437 30.12 -5.28 31.54
C ARG A 437 30.84 -5.49 30.20
N LYS A 438 30.63 -4.60 29.23
CA LYS A 438 31.05 -4.79 27.83
C LYS A 438 32.30 -4.00 27.45
N VAL A 439 32.58 -2.88 28.10
CA VAL A 439 33.70 -1.99 27.74
C VAL A 439 34.90 -2.27 28.64
N SER A 440 36.01 -2.73 28.06
CA SER A 440 37.27 -2.92 28.79
C SER A 440 38.13 -1.66 28.78
N ALA A 441 37.90 -0.80 29.77
CA ALA A 441 38.61 0.47 29.91
C ALA A 441 38.72 0.88 31.40
N PRO A 442 39.73 1.69 31.77
CA PRO A 442 39.87 2.16 33.14
C PRO A 442 38.72 3.10 33.52
N SER A 443 38.32 3.10 34.80
CA SER A 443 37.22 3.96 35.30
C SER A 443 37.46 5.47 35.09
N SER A 444 38.71 5.88 34.81
CA SER A 444 39.07 7.25 34.50
C SER A 444 38.44 7.77 33.20
N ILE A 445 37.99 6.90 32.28
CA ILE A 445 37.31 7.33 31.04
C ILE A 445 35.81 7.64 31.24
N ALA A 446 35.26 7.41 32.43
CA ALA A 446 33.83 7.63 32.69
C ALA A 446 33.33 9.06 32.37
N PRO A 447 34.08 10.15 32.60
CA PRO A 447 33.67 11.49 32.16
C PRO A 447 33.52 11.57 30.64
N LEU A 448 34.49 11.01 29.89
CA LEU A 448 34.46 10.98 28.42
C LEU A 448 33.22 10.27 27.88
N ILE A 449 32.90 9.10 28.44
CA ILE A 449 31.70 8.31 28.09
C ILE A 449 30.43 9.16 28.27
N VAL A 450 30.30 9.84 29.42
CA VAL A 450 29.09 10.64 29.71
C VAL A 450 29.01 11.88 28.83
N ASP A 451 30.14 12.54 28.57
CA ASP A 451 30.19 13.75 27.76
C ASP A 451 29.87 13.45 26.28
N GLU A 452 30.40 12.35 25.74
CA GLU A 452 30.10 11.94 24.37
C GLU A 452 28.64 11.48 24.21
N LEU A 453 28.09 10.73 25.17
CA LEU A 453 26.66 10.40 25.14
C LEU A 453 25.79 11.66 25.22
N ARG A 454 26.17 12.63 26.06
CA ARG A 454 25.44 13.90 26.16
C ARG A 454 25.52 14.69 24.85
N ALA A 455 26.67 14.71 24.19
CA ALA A 455 26.86 15.34 22.89
C ALA A 455 26.00 14.68 21.81
N LEU A 456 26.00 13.34 21.73
CA LEU A 456 25.19 12.56 20.78
C LEU A 456 23.69 12.83 20.97
N LEU A 457 23.19 12.80 22.21
CA LEU A 457 21.78 13.08 22.50
C LEU A 457 21.40 14.54 22.23
N SER A 458 22.32 15.49 22.48
CA SER A 458 22.10 16.91 22.20
C SER A 458 22.05 17.19 20.70
N PHE A 459 22.94 16.56 19.94
CA PHE A 459 22.93 16.56 18.49
C PHE A 459 21.61 16.01 17.98
N ALA A 460 21.21 14.82 18.40
CA ALA A 460 20.00 14.16 17.91
C ALA A 460 18.75 15.00 18.22
N ARG A 461 18.65 15.57 19.43
CA ARG A 461 17.57 16.51 19.76
C ARG A 461 17.54 17.72 18.82
N ARG A 462 18.68 18.31 18.50
CA ARG A 462 18.77 19.52 17.65
C ARG A 462 18.52 19.20 16.18
N ALA A 463 19.18 18.17 15.66
CA ALA A 463 19.15 17.80 14.25
C ALA A 463 17.80 17.20 13.83
N PHE A 464 17.16 16.47 14.74
CA PHE A 464 15.97 15.66 14.44
C PHE A 464 14.72 16.09 15.22
N GLY A 465 14.80 17.13 16.05
CA GLY A 465 13.63 17.65 16.79
C GLY A 465 13.05 16.70 17.84
N LEU A 466 13.83 15.74 18.32
CA LEU A 466 13.36 14.65 19.19
C LEU A 466 13.10 15.12 20.62
N ALA A 467 11.90 15.66 20.87
CA ALA A 467 11.43 16.09 22.18
C ALA A 467 11.57 15.01 23.29
N PRO A 468 11.38 13.70 23.05
CA PRO A 468 11.60 12.67 24.07
C PRO A 468 13.02 12.65 24.66
N LEU A 469 14.04 13.07 23.89
CA LEU A 469 15.43 13.07 24.34
C LEU A 469 15.71 14.11 25.43
N ASP A 470 14.84 15.09 25.64
CA ASP A 470 14.98 16.02 26.76
C ASP A 470 14.94 15.30 28.12
N ALA A 471 14.15 14.23 28.23
CA ALA A 471 14.12 13.42 29.45
C ALA A 471 15.43 12.64 29.65
N CYS A 472 16.00 12.13 28.56
CA CYS A 472 17.30 11.43 28.54
C CYS A 472 18.42 12.39 28.96
N LEU A 473 18.48 13.59 28.38
CA LEU A 473 19.46 14.62 28.73
C LEU A 473 19.34 15.05 30.21
N ARG A 474 18.12 15.23 30.72
CA ARG A 474 17.90 15.55 32.16
C ARG A 474 18.39 14.45 33.11
N SER A 475 18.44 13.19 32.66
CA SER A 475 18.95 12.09 33.47
C SER A 475 20.49 12.13 33.62
N LEU A 476 21.20 12.79 32.70
CA LEU A 476 22.67 12.91 32.67
C LEU A 476 23.19 14.07 33.54
N THR A 477 22.95 13.97 34.85
CA THR A 477 23.39 14.94 35.87
C THR A 477 24.91 14.96 36.08
N ASP A 478 25.43 15.96 36.81
CA ASP A 478 26.84 16.05 37.19
C ASP A 478 27.34 14.85 38.01
N ALA A 479 26.43 14.13 38.69
CA ALA A 479 26.76 12.92 39.45
C ALA A 479 26.91 11.66 38.58
N THR A 480 26.55 11.73 37.29
CA THR A 480 26.51 10.58 36.38
C THR A 480 27.90 10.00 36.14
N ALA A 481 28.89 10.84 35.80
CA ALA A 481 30.26 10.39 35.55
C ALA A 481 30.94 9.79 36.80
N PRO A 482 30.88 10.42 38.00
CA PRO A 482 31.37 9.80 39.23
C PRO A 482 30.70 8.45 39.56
N ARG A 483 29.39 8.33 39.29
CA ARG A 483 28.66 7.08 39.52
C ARG A 483 29.09 6.00 38.53
N LEU A 484 29.27 6.35 37.26
CA LEU A 484 29.76 5.44 36.22
C LEU A 484 31.17 4.94 36.55
N ALA A 485 32.07 5.84 36.97
CA ALA A 485 33.43 5.47 37.36
C ALA A 485 33.44 4.40 38.46
N ARG A 486 32.58 4.53 39.48
CA ARG A 486 32.42 3.50 40.53
C ARG A 486 31.89 2.19 39.96
N ALA A 487 30.89 2.25 39.08
CA ALA A 487 30.31 1.06 38.46
C ALA A 487 31.33 0.30 37.58
N MET A 488 32.21 1.02 36.88
CA MET A 488 33.29 0.44 36.07
C MET A 488 34.45 -0.12 36.90
N ALA A 489 34.69 0.44 38.09
CA ALA A 489 35.71 -0.04 39.03
C ALA A 489 35.26 -1.25 39.86
N ASP A 490 33.97 -1.57 39.85
CA ASP A 490 33.40 -2.70 40.59
C ASP A 490 33.71 -4.04 39.88
N PRO A 491 34.51 -4.94 40.50
CA PRO A 491 34.85 -6.23 39.91
C PRO A 491 33.64 -7.13 39.66
N SER A 492 32.54 -6.95 40.40
CA SER A 492 31.31 -7.75 40.24
C SER A 492 30.54 -7.43 38.96
N HIS A 493 30.87 -6.31 38.30
CA HIS A 493 30.27 -5.89 37.03
C HIS A 493 31.17 -6.21 35.82
N ALA A 494 32.36 -6.76 36.04
CA ALA A 494 33.22 -7.23 34.96
C ALA A 494 32.62 -8.51 34.34
N GLY A 495 32.19 -8.46 33.07
CA GLY A 495 31.76 -9.66 32.35
C GLY A 495 32.89 -10.70 32.29
N LEU A 496 32.55 -11.98 32.08
CA LEU A 496 33.49 -13.13 32.04
C LEU A 496 34.75 -12.91 31.16
N ILE A 497 34.69 -12.00 30.18
CA ILE A 497 35.80 -11.65 29.28
C ILE A 497 36.87 -10.78 29.96
N LYS A 498 36.57 -10.10 31.08
CA LYS A 498 37.53 -9.30 31.86
C LYS A 498 38.26 -10.09 32.96
N SER A 499 37.92 -11.37 33.15
CA SER A 499 38.44 -12.23 34.24
C SER A 499 39.66 -13.08 33.83
N MET A 500 40.14 -12.92 32.60
CA MET A 500 41.40 -13.47 32.09
C MET A 500 42.39 -12.34 31.87
#